data_AF-A0A8T6ELK1-F1
#
_entry.id   AF-A0A8T6ELK1-F1
#
_cell.length_a   1.000
_cell.length_b   1.000
_cell.length_c   1.000
_cell.angle_alpha   90.00
_cell.angle_beta   90.00
_cell.angle_gamma   90.00
#
_symmetry.space_group_name_H-M   'P 1'
#
loop_
_entity.id
_entity.type
_entity.pdbx_description
1 polymer ?
#
loop_
_entity_poly.entity_id
_entity_poly.type
_entity_poly.pdbx_seq_one_letter_code
_entity_poly.pdbx_strand_id
1 'polypeptide(L)'
;MALAIVFAGLLVSGLAAACEDGNPEVSPAPVATVAPVPTATPGGTLTATAASTPTPTATPTTSVLATPTPTRTATPTASALAAPTPTPSASAPAGGSTALDRAALVALYNATHGANWRTSTHWLTDRPTGEWHGVTVDDDGRVTVLDLSNNELSGPIPAELGGLTKLRELYLSNNHLGGAIPAEVGRLSNLQALSLQINELSGPIPAELSGLTNLGWLNLSNNRLSGPIPAGLGNL
;
A
#
# COMPACT_ATOMS: atom_id res chain seq x y z
N MET A 1 -17.78 -23.55 12.39
CA MET A 1 -18.25 -22.26 11.85
C MET A 1 -17.70 -22.20 10.44
N ALA A 2 -18.55 -22.34 9.41
CA ALA A 2 -18.09 -22.55 8.04
C ALA A 2 -17.70 -21.21 7.39
N LEU A 3 -16.47 -21.13 6.89
CA LEU A 3 -15.91 -19.97 6.19
C LEU A 3 -16.66 -19.76 4.87
N ALA A 4 -17.48 -18.72 4.78
CA ALA A 4 -18.19 -18.36 3.56
C ALA A 4 -17.28 -17.49 2.67
N ILE A 5 -16.48 -18.12 1.82
CA ILE A 5 -15.76 -17.44 0.73
C ILE A 5 -16.78 -17.21 -0.40
N VAL A 6 -17.35 -16.01 -0.48
CA VAL A 6 -18.29 -15.67 -1.56
C VAL A 6 -17.50 -15.20 -2.78
N PHE A 7 -17.37 -16.08 -3.77
CA PHE A 7 -17.02 -15.69 -5.14
C PHE A 7 -18.31 -15.35 -5.90
N ALA A 8 -18.67 -14.07 -5.98
CA ALA A 8 -19.75 -13.63 -6.85
C ALA A 8 -19.24 -13.50 -8.29
N GLY A 9 -19.49 -14.55 -9.10
CA GLY A 9 -19.31 -14.52 -10.55
C GLY A 9 -20.33 -13.61 -11.20
N LEU A 10 -19.85 -12.64 -11.98
CA LEU A 10 -20.64 -11.73 -12.79
C LEU A 10 -21.28 -12.49 -13.96
N LEU A 11 -22.58 -12.76 -13.88
CA LEU A 11 -23.41 -13.16 -15.02
C LEU A 11 -23.55 -11.96 -15.96
N VAL A 12 -22.82 -12.00 -17.08
CA VAL A 12 -23.13 -11.16 -18.24
C VAL A 12 -24.40 -11.72 -18.86
N SER A 13 -25.53 -11.08 -18.57
CA SER A 13 -26.80 -11.34 -19.26
C SER A 13 -26.69 -10.84 -20.71
N GLY A 14 -26.30 -11.74 -21.60
CA GLY A 14 -26.45 -11.59 -23.04
C GLY A 14 -27.92 -11.68 -23.44
N LEU A 15 -28.45 -10.58 -23.96
CA LEU A 15 -29.76 -10.50 -24.60
C LEU A 15 -29.73 -11.28 -25.91
N ALA A 16 -30.35 -12.46 -25.93
CA ALA A 16 -30.57 -13.25 -27.12
C ALA A 16 -31.77 -12.67 -27.91
N ALA A 17 -31.47 -12.02 -29.04
CA ALA A 17 -32.43 -11.78 -30.12
C ALA A 17 -32.31 -12.95 -31.12
N ALA A 18 -33.44 -13.57 -31.42
CA ALA A 18 -33.55 -14.78 -32.21
C ALA A 18 -33.18 -14.56 -33.69
N CYS A 19 -32.60 -15.62 -34.27
CA CYS A 19 -32.34 -15.84 -35.68
C CYS A 19 -33.58 -15.69 -36.55
N GLU A 20 -33.42 -15.18 -37.78
CA GLU A 20 -33.86 -15.90 -38.98
C GLU A 20 -33.14 -15.40 -40.24
N ASP A 21 -33.00 -16.34 -41.19
CA ASP A 21 -32.69 -16.20 -42.61
C ASP A 21 -31.25 -15.99 -43.13
N GLY A 22 -30.79 -17.04 -43.85
CA GLY A 22 -30.19 -16.86 -45.17
C GLY A 22 -28.67 -17.02 -45.28
N ASN A 23 -28.21 -18.26 -45.44
CA ASN A 23 -26.99 -18.55 -46.22
C ASN A 23 -27.48 -18.95 -47.63
N PRO A 24 -26.91 -18.45 -48.74
CA PRO A 24 -25.62 -18.98 -49.17
C PRO A 24 -24.65 -17.99 -49.86
N GLU A 25 -23.38 -18.37 -49.76
CA GLU A 25 -22.39 -18.40 -50.85
C GLU A 25 -21.27 -17.33 -50.96
N VAL A 26 -20.05 -17.89 -51.08
CA VAL A 26 -18.92 -17.50 -51.94
C VAL A 26 -17.64 -16.93 -51.29
N SER A 27 -16.60 -17.76 -51.41
CA SER A 27 -15.15 -17.50 -51.55
C SER A 27 -14.23 -17.39 -50.32
N PRO A 28 -13.22 -18.29 -50.21
CA PRO A 28 -12.11 -18.16 -49.26
C PRO A 28 -10.81 -17.57 -49.86
N ALA A 29 -9.95 -17.12 -48.95
CA ALA A 29 -8.49 -16.82 -49.05
C ALA A 29 -8.08 -15.38 -49.45
N PRO A 30 -6.90 -14.87 -49.01
CA PRO A 30 -5.77 -15.61 -48.44
C PRO A 30 -5.21 -15.13 -47.07
N VAL A 31 -4.59 -16.09 -46.40
CA VAL A 31 -3.74 -15.99 -45.21
C VAL A 31 -2.50 -15.14 -45.52
N ALA A 32 -2.25 -14.11 -44.72
CA ALA A 32 -0.99 -13.36 -44.75
C ALA A 32 0.09 -14.13 -43.98
N THR A 33 1.12 -14.52 -44.72
CA THR A 33 2.31 -15.25 -44.31
C THR A 33 3.18 -14.43 -43.34
N VAL A 34 3.55 -15.05 -42.22
CA VAL A 34 4.61 -14.60 -41.30
C VAL A 34 5.98 -14.83 -41.96
N ALA A 35 6.80 -13.78 -42.03
CA ALA A 35 8.17 -13.84 -42.54
C ALA A 35 9.13 -14.51 -41.54
N PRO A 36 10.13 -15.31 -42.00
CA PRO A 36 11.07 -16.01 -41.13
C PRO A 36 12.24 -15.12 -40.64
N VAL A 37 12.65 -15.37 -39.40
CA VAL A 37 13.84 -14.84 -38.72
C VAL A 37 15.12 -15.43 -39.33
N PRO A 38 16.16 -14.63 -39.64
CA PRO A 38 17.43 -15.16 -40.13
C PRO A 38 18.31 -15.70 -38.99
N THR A 39 18.76 -16.94 -39.16
CA THR A 39 19.78 -17.63 -38.36
C THR A 39 21.18 -17.18 -38.78
N ALA A 40 22.01 -16.77 -37.81
CA ALA A 40 23.43 -16.48 -38.02
C ALA A 40 24.30 -17.59 -37.39
N THR A 41 25.14 -18.20 -38.23
CA THR A 41 26.14 -19.22 -37.90
C THR A 41 27.44 -18.56 -37.40
N PRO A 42 28.20 -19.15 -36.44
CA PRO A 42 29.50 -18.63 -36.05
C PRO A 42 30.64 -19.39 -36.76
N GLY A 43 31.63 -18.67 -37.28
CA GLY A 43 32.88 -19.24 -37.75
C GLY A 43 33.79 -18.20 -38.40
N GLY A 44 35.03 -18.08 -37.91
CA GLY A 44 36.09 -17.33 -38.59
C GLY A 44 37.02 -16.57 -37.66
N THR A 45 38.15 -17.20 -37.34
CA THR A 45 39.26 -16.76 -36.50
C THR A 45 40.31 -15.90 -37.25
N LEU A 46 41.23 -15.32 -36.46
CA LEU A 46 42.55 -14.73 -36.80
C LEU A 46 42.50 -13.28 -37.34
N THR A 47 43.18 -12.28 -36.77
CA THR A 47 44.61 -12.20 -36.44
C THR A 47 44.89 -11.01 -35.51
N ALA A 48 45.88 -11.16 -34.63
CA ALA A 48 46.46 -10.10 -33.82
C ALA A 48 47.48 -9.29 -34.62
N THR A 49 47.63 -7.98 -34.37
CA THR A 49 48.90 -7.23 -34.47
C THR A 49 48.83 -5.98 -33.60
N ALA A 50 49.98 -5.67 -33.01
CA ALA A 50 50.22 -4.92 -31.78
C ALA A 50 50.47 -3.41 -31.95
N ALA A 51 50.85 -2.80 -30.80
CA ALA A 51 51.61 -1.55 -30.63
C ALA A 51 50.77 -0.26 -30.70
N SER A 52 50.88 0.74 -29.82
CA SER A 52 51.92 1.12 -28.85
C SER A 52 51.33 2.03 -27.75
N THR A 53 52.14 2.17 -26.70
CA THR A 53 52.00 2.75 -25.36
C THR A 53 52.04 4.32 -25.34
N PRO A 54 52.41 5.00 -24.22
CA PRO A 54 51.52 5.54 -23.18
C PRO A 54 51.72 7.07 -23.01
N THR A 55 51.15 7.69 -21.96
CA THR A 55 51.84 8.54 -20.95
C THR A 55 50.83 9.43 -20.18
N PRO A 56 51.01 9.65 -18.86
CA PRO A 56 50.03 10.27 -17.96
C PRO A 56 50.32 11.75 -17.69
N THR A 57 49.40 12.45 -17.02
CA THR A 57 49.72 13.70 -16.31
C THR A 57 48.91 13.78 -15.02
N ALA A 58 49.65 13.83 -13.90
CA ALA A 58 49.17 14.15 -12.57
C ALA A 58 49.53 15.61 -12.25
N THR A 59 48.71 16.26 -11.44
CA THR A 59 49.16 17.36 -10.56
C THR A 59 48.29 17.40 -9.31
N PRO A 60 48.90 17.42 -8.11
CA PRO A 60 48.21 17.62 -6.84
C PRO A 60 48.25 19.11 -6.43
N THR A 61 47.28 19.57 -5.63
CA THR A 61 47.46 20.79 -4.83
C THR A 61 46.88 20.58 -3.44
N THR A 62 47.79 20.56 -2.48
CA THR A 62 47.61 20.57 -1.03
C THR A 62 47.16 21.97 -0.59
N SER A 63 46.22 22.09 0.35
CA SER A 63 46.11 23.30 1.18
C SER A 63 45.69 22.97 2.60
N VAL A 64 46.25 23.76 3.51
CA VAL A 64 46.61 23.47 4.91
C VAL A 64 45.54 23.94 5.90
N LEU A 65 45.30 23.10 6.92
CA LEU A 65 45.11 23.35 8.36
C LEU A 65 44.62 24.75 8.83
N ALA A 66 43.48 24.77 9.54
CA ALA A 66 43.19 25.75 10.59
C ALA A 66 42.51 25.06 11.79
N THR A 67 42.99 25.40 12.97
CA THR A 67 42.75 24.81 14.30
C THR A 67 41.44 25.25 14.96
N PRO A 68 40.90 24.48 15.93
CA PRO A 68 39.80 24.90 16.80
C PRO A 68 40.33 25.62 18.08
N THR A 69 39.57 26.56 18.62
CA THR A 69 39.78 27.04 20.01
C THR A 69 38.44 27.41 20.65
N PRO A 70 38.18 26.97 21.89
CA PRO A 70 36.95 27.24 22.63
C PRO A 70 37.10 28.47 23.55
N THR A 71 36.00 29.20 23.78
CA THR A 71 35.92 30.19 24.88
C THR A 71 34.65 29.96 25.68
N ARG A 72 34.83 29.64 26.97
CA ARG A 72 33.80 29.58 28.01
C ARG A 72 33.58 30.97 28.63
N THR A 73 32.38 31.13 29.21
CA THR A 73 32.05 31.86 30.45
C THR A 73 31.52 33.30 30.31
N ALA A 74 30.22 33.50 30.58
CA ALA A 74 29.73 34.21 31.78
C ALA A 74 28.18 34.35 31.81
N THR A 75 27.56 33.71 32.79
CA THR A 75 26.27 34.04 33.44
C THR A 75 26.53 35.15 34.50
N PRO A 76 25.58 35.78 35.22
CA PRO A 76 24.13 35.97 35.04
C PRO A 76 23.70 37.46 35.08
N THR A 77 22.47 37.78 34.68
CA THR A 77 21.69 38.84 35.35
C THR A 77 20.21 38.49 35.23
N ALA A 78 19.60 38.27 36.39
CA ALA A 78 18.17 38.13 36.57
C ALA A 78 17.49 39.48 36.32
N SER A 79 16.42 39.49 35.53
CA SER A 79 15.32 40.43 35.79
C SER A 79 14.03 39.84 35.27
N ALA A 80 13.09 39.73 36.20
CA ALA A 80 11.83 39.05 36.08
C ALA A 80 10.89 39.78 35.11
N LEU A 81 10.29 39.02 34.20
CA LEU A 81 8.95 39.32 33.70
C LEU A 81 8.24 37.97 33.56
N ALA A 82 7.25 37.75 34.43
CA ALA A 82 6.45 36.54 34.48
C ALA A 82 5.75 36.31 33.13
N ALA A 83 6.26 35.36 32.36
CA ALA A 83 5.51 34.75 31.27
C ALA A 83 4.38 33.91 31.88
N PRO A 84 3.16 33.92 31.33
CA PRO A 84 2.11 33.02 31.78
C PRO A 84 2.62 31.59 31.61
N THR A 85 2.67 30.88 32.73
CA THR A 85 2.85 29.44 32.80
C THR A 85 1.97 28.79 31.73
N PRO A 86 2.49 27.98 30.79
CA PRO A 86 1.63 26.99 30.17
C PRO A 86 1.28 26.03 31.30
N THR A 87 0.08 26.21 31.87
CA THR A 87 -0.55 25.17 32.66
C THR A 87 -0.48 23.90 31.83
N PRO A 88 0.20 22.82 32.26
CA PRO A 88 -0.01 21.53 31.64
C PRO A 88 -1.46 21.16 31.98
N SER A 89 -2.38 21.51 31.10
CA SER A 89 -3.69 20.89 31.04
C SER A 89 -3.44 19.44 30.69
N ALA A 90 -3.28 18.63 31.73
CA ALA A 90 -3.02 17.21 31.66
C ALA A 90 -4.25 16.50 31.09
N SER A 91 -4.40 16.56 29.77
CA SER A 91 -4.85 15.43 28.98
C SER A 91 -3.60 14.89 28.29
N ALA A 92 -2.78 14.16 29.04
CA ALA A 92 -1.78 13.30 28.43
C ALA A 92 -2.55 12.08 27.91
N PRO A 93 -2.65 11.84 26.58
CA PRO A 93 -3.20 10.60 26.11
C PRO A 93 -2.18 9.49 26.37
N ALA A 94 -2.62 8.24 26.37
CA ALA A 94 -1.81 7.02 26.46
C ALA A 94 -0.82 6.90 25.27
N GLY A 95 0.19 7.77 25.25
CA GLY A 95 0.65 8.47 24.03
C GLY A 95 1.62 7.76 23.10
N GLY A 96 1.87 6.46 23.29
CA GLY A 96 2.70 5.69 22.35
C GLY A 96 1.85 4.98 21.30
N SER A 97 0.86 4.23 21.77
CA SER A 97 0.04 3.36 20.93
C SER A 97 -0.95 4.19 20.11
N THR A 98 -1.76 5.05 20.72
CA THR A 98 -2.72 5.91 19.99
C THR A 98 -2.04 6.81 18.95
N ALA A 99 -0.80 7.24 19.21
CA ALA A 99 0.01 7.98 18.24
C ALA A 99 0.41 7.13 17.02
N LEU A 100 0.74 5.84 17.22
CA LEU A 100 0.99 4.90 16.13
C LEU A 100 -0.27 4.65 15.29
N ASP A 101 -1.43 4.52 15.93
CA ASP A 101 -2.69 4.34 15.19
C ASP A 101 -2.99 5.58 14.35
N ARG A 102 -2.83 6.77 14.92
CA ARG A 102 -2.96 8.03 14.17
C ARG A 102 -1.99 8.09 13.01
N ALA A 103 -0.73 7.70 13.20
CA ALA A 103 0.27 7.69 12.13
C ALA A 103 -0.12 6.73 10.99
N ALA A 104 -0.61 5.53 11.31
CA ALA A 104 -1.10 4.56 10.33
C ALA A 104 -2.30 5.09 9.53
N LEU A 105 -3.25 5.75 10.20
CA LEU A 105 -4.37 6.40 9.52
C LEU A 105 -3.88 7.56 8.62
N VAL A 106 -2.97 8.41 9.10
CA VAL A 106 -2.39 9.48 8.26
C VAL A 106 -1.66 8.91 7.03
N ALA A 107 -0.94 7.80 7.18
CA ALA A 107 -0.32 7.10 6.05
C ALA A 107 -1.37 6.60 5.04
N LEU A 108 -2.49 6.04 5.52
CA LEU A 108 -3.61 5.65 4.66
C LEU A 108 -4.21 6.83 3.90
N TYR A 109 -4.46 7.94 4.60
CA TYR A 109 -4.94 9.16 3.98
C TYR A 109 -4.02 9.65 2.86
N ASN A 110 -2.71 9.71 3.13
CA ASN A 110 -1.74 10.20 2.15
C ASN A 110 -1.56 9.22 0.98
N ALA A 111 -1.48 7.92 1.26
CA ALA A 111 -1.28 6.88 0.24
C ALA A 111 -2.48 6.74 -0.71
N THR A 112 -3.69 7.00 -0.21
CA THR A 112 -4.93 6.79 -0.98
C THR A 112 -5.59 8.07 -1.46
N HIS A 113 -4.81 9.17 -1.53
CA HIS A 113 -5.27 10.48 -1.98
C HIS A 113 -6.49 11.00 -1.22
N GLY A 114 -6.38 11.07 0.11
CA GLY A 114 -7.42 11.46 1.06
C GLY A 114 -8.18 12.75 0.76
N ALA A 115 -7.56 13.68 0.04
CA ALA A 115 -8.20 14.91 -0.40
C ALA A 115 -9.29 14.69 -1.48
N ASN A 116 -9.24 13.55 -2.17
CA ASN A 116 -10.16 13.16 -3.24
C ASN A 116 -11.19 12.11 -2.78
N TRP A 117 -11.19 11.73 -1.51
CA TRP A 117 -12.21 10.83 -0.99
C TRP A 117 -13.58 11.50 -1.01
N ARG A 118 -14.63 10.70 -1.14
CA ARG A 118 -16.02 11.20 -1.08
C ARG A 118 -16.34 11.86 0.27
N THR A 119 -15.85 11.27 1.36
CA THR A 119 -16.01 11.73 2.73
C THR A 119 -14.71 11.54 3.50
N SER A 120 -14.12 12.63 3.96
CA SER A 120 -12.89 12.62 4.77
C SER A 120 -13.03 13.47 6.03
N THR A 121 -14.23 13.53 6.60
CA THR A 121 -14.55 14.41 7.74
C THR A 121 -13.62 14.13 8.93
N HIS A 122 -13.04 15.19 9.49
CA HIS A 122 -12.10 15.18 10.63
C HIS A 122 -10.73 14.51 10.38
N TRP A 123 -10.48 13.91 9.23
CA TRP A 123 -9.16 13.40 8.88
C TRP A 123 -8.13 14.53 8.83
N LEU A 124 -6.91 14.24 9.30
CA LEU A 124 -5.80 15.21 9.46
C LEU A 124 -6.05 16.39 10.42
N THR A 125 -7.11 16.34 11.23
CA THR A 125 -7.36 17.38 12.23
C THR A 125 -6.77 17.03 13.60
N ASP A 126 -6.74 17.98 14.54
CA ASP A 126 -6.33 17.73 15.93
C ASP A 126 -7.38 16.96 16.75
N ARG A 127 -8.50 16.56 16.12
CA ARG A 127 -9.53 15.76 16.76
C ARG A 127 -9.03 14.35 17.10
N PRO A 128 -9.59 13.72 18.15
CA PRO A 128 -9.31 12.32 18.44
C PRO A 128 -9.69 11.46 17.24
N THR A 129 -8.95 10.38 17.01
CA THR A 129 -9.13 9.48 15.85
C THR A 129 -10.52 8.84 15.82
N GLY A 130 -11.18 8.66 16.97
CA GLY A 130 -12.56 8.16 17.03
C GLY A 130 -13.63 9.13 16.51
N GLU A 131 -13.29 10.41 16.28
CA GLU A 131 -14.19 11.36 15.59
C GLU A 131 -13.98 11.32 14.07
N TRP A 132 -12.99 10.59 13.55
CA TRP A 132 -12.69 10.55 12.13
C TRP A 132 -13.72 9.69 11.40
N HIS A 133 -14.12 10.14 10.21
CA HIS A 133 -15.08 9.38 9.40
C HIS A 133 -14.58 7.94 9.19
N GLY A 134 -15.45 6.98 9.51
CA GLY A 134 -15.15 5.56 9.34
C GLY A 134 -14.29 4.93 10.43
N VAL A 135 -13.89 5.67 11.47
CA VAL A 135 -13.00 5.16 12.52
C VAL A 135 -13.77 4.97 13.82
N THR A 136 -13.73 3.76 14.37
CA THR A 136 -14.21 3.47 15.73
C THR A 136 -13.04 3.08 16.61
N VAL A 137 -13.06 3.56 17.85
CA VAL A 137 -12.03 3.28 18.86
C VAL A 137 -12.61 2.55 20.07
N ASP A 138 -11.75 1.84 20.82
CA ASP A 138 -12.10 1.32 22.15
C ASP A 138 -11.99 2.38 23.26
N ASP A 139 -12.24 1.96 24.52
CA ASP A 139 -12.15 2.83 25.70
C ASP A 139 -10.74 3.43 25.91
N ASP A 140 -9.70 2.79 25.37
CA ASP A 140 -8.31 3.25 25.40
C ASP A 140 -7.96 4.19 24.21
N GLY A 141 -8.93 4.47 23.33
CA GLY A 141 -8.74 5.29 22.14
C GLY A 141 -7.96 4.59 21.02
N ARG A 142 -7.86 3.26 21.03
CA ARG A 142 -7.20 2.44 19.99
C ARG A 142 -8.19 2.10 18.90
N VAL A 143 -7.74 2.10 17.65
CA VAL A 143 -8.63 1.83 16.50
C VAL A 143 -9.05 0.36 16.48
N THR A 144 -10.36 0.11 16.51
CA THR A 144 -10.96 -1.23 16.50
C THR A 144 -11.75 -1.51 15.23
N VAL A 145 -12.36 -0.50 14.62
CA VAL A 145 -13.07 -0.63 13.34
C VAL A 145 -12.62 0.48 12.41
N LEU A 146 -12.33 0.11 11.17
CA LEU A 146 -12.07 1.05 10.08
C LEU A 146 -12.97 0.69 8.90
N ASP A 147 -14.00 1.49 8.67
CA ASP A 147 -14.90 1.39 7.53
C ASP A 147 -14.79 2.63 6.63
N LEU A 148 -14.10 2.47 5.51
CA LEU A 148 -14.01 3.46 4.44
C LEU A 148 -14.59 2.89 3.14
N SER A 149 -15.60 2.03 3.25
CA SER A 149 -16.26 1.46 2.09
C SER A 149 -16.99 2.55 1.29
N ASN A 150 -17.02 2.42 -0.03
CA ASN A 150 -17.74 3.36 -0.92
C ASN A 150 -17.25 4.81 -0.81
N ASN A 151 -15.94 5.02 -0.66
CA ASN A 151 -15.38 6.33 -0.34
C ASN A 151 -14.39 6.87 -1.38
N GLU A 152 -14.35 6.25 -2.56
CA GLU A 152 -13.53 6.66 -3.71
C GLU A 152 -12.01 6.66 -3.42
N LEU A 153 -11.55 5.84 -2.46
CA LEU A 153 -10.13 5.69 -2.16
C LEU A 153 -9.38 5.19 -3.40
N SER A 154 -8.24 5.82 -3.74
CA SER A 154 -7.44 5.45 -4.92
C SER A 154 -5.95 5.43 -4.59
N GLY A 155 -5.23 4.40 -5.05
CA GLY A 155 -3.82 4.18 -4.69
C GLY A 155 -3.60 2.90 -3.88
N PRO A 156 -2.39 2.66 -3.36
CA PRO A 156 -2.07 1.43 -2.65
C PRO A 156 -2.57 1.42 -1.19
N ILE A 157 -2.78 0.22 -0.66
CA ILE A 157 -2.94 0.03 0.79
C ILE A 157 -1.54 0.15 1.42
N PRO A 158 -1.32 1.08 2.37
CA PRO A 158 -0.02 1.25 3.02
C PRO A 158 0.30 0.11 3.99
N ALA A 159 1.59 -0.24 4.11
CA ALA A 159 2.07 -1.26 5.05
C ALA A 159 1.86 -0.85 6.52
N GLU A 160 1.85 0.45 6.78
CA GLU A 160 1.61 1.05 8.10
C GLU A 160 0.26 0.66 8.70
N LEU A 161 -0.71 0.25 7.87
CA LEU A 161 -2.00 -0.24 8.33
C LEU A 161 -1.87 -1.48 9.24
N GLY A 162 -0.80 -2.27 9.07
CA GLY A 162 -0.46 -3.39 9.96
C GLY A 162 -0.08 -2.96 11.39
N GLY A 163 0.08 -1.66 11.64
CA GLY A 163 0.32 -1.10 12.97
C GLY A 163 -0.93 -1.00 13.86
N LEU A 164 -2.13 -1.15 13.28
CA LEU A 164 -3.41 -1.08 14.00
C LEU A 164 -3.70 -2.36 14.79
N THR A 165 -2.87 -2.70 15.76
CA THR A 165 -2.88 -4.02 16.44
C THR A 165 -4.18 -4.39 17.16
N LYS A 166 -5.08 -3.43 17.41
CA LYS A 166 -6.40 -3.63 18.04
C LYS A 166 -7.56 -3.71 17.04
N LEU A 167 -7.27 -3.58 15.74
CA LEU A 167 -8.27 -3.63 14.69
C LEU A 167 -8.96 -5.00 14.63
N ARG A 168 -10.28 -4.98 14.60
CA ARG A 168 -11.17 -6.13 14.51
C ARG A 168 -11.88 -6.18 13.18
N GLU A 169 -12.25 -5.03 12.63
CA GLU A 169 -13.00 -4.96 11.39
C GLU A 169 -12.36 -3.95 10.44
N LEU A 170 -12.03 -4.41 9.24
CA LEU A 170 -11.46 -3.59 8.17
C LEU A 170 -12.31 -3.72 6.92
N TYR A 171 -13.02 -2.64 6.60
CA TYR A 171 -13.86 -2.54 5.41
C TYR A 171 -13.34 -1.43 4.49
N LEU A 172 -12.74 -1.85 3.38
CA LEU A 172 -12.28 -0.95 2.30
C LEU A 172 -12.98 -1.28 0.98
N SER A 173 -14.18 -1.86 1.07
CA SER A 173 -14.91 -2.37 -0.09
C SER A 173 -15.45 -1.27 -1.00
N ASN A 174 -15.57 -1.57 -2.29
CA ASN A 174 -16.14 -0.65 -3.28
C ASN A 174 -15.36 0.69 -3.35
N ASN A 175 -14.06 0.58 -3.62
CA ASN A 175 -13.13 1.70 -3.82
C ASN A 175 -12.30 1.46 -5.10
N HIS A 176 -11.30 2.30 -5.34
CA HIS A 176 -10.35 2.23 -6.46
C HIS A 176 -8.93 1.88 -5.97
N LEU A 177 -8.82 1.09 -4.89
CA LEU A 177 -7.52 0.70 -4.33
C LEU A 177 -6.77 -0.23 -5.31
N GLY A 178 -5.51 0.09 -5.57
CA GLY A 178 -4.64 -0.65 -6.49
C GLY A 178 -3.39 -1.19 -5.79
N GLY A 179 -2.45 -1.72 -6.57
CA GLY A 179 -1.22 -2.32 -6.04
C GLY A 179 -1.47 -3.68 -5.37
N ALA A 180 -0.51 -4.16 -4.58
CA ALA A 180 -0.61 -5.42 -3.86
C ALA A 180 -1.21 -5.25 -2.47
N ILE A 181 -1.78 -6.31 -1.92
CA ILE A 181 -2.14 -6.36 -0.50
C ILE A 181 -0.83 -6.44 0.29
N PRO A 182 -0.54 -5.52 1.21
CA PRO A 182 0.69 -5.57 2.00
C PRO A 182 0.67 -6.75 2.99
N ALA A 183 1.80 -7.43 3.12
CA ALA A 183 1.97 -8.57 4.03
C ALA A 183 1.74 -8.19 5.50
N GLU A 184 1.96 -6.92 5.84
CA GLU A 184 1.77 -6.34 7.16
C GLU A 184 0.31 -6.41 7.63
N VAL A 185 -0.67 -6.51 6.73
CA VAL A 185 -2.08 -6.76 7.10
C VAL A 185 -2.20 -8.08 7.87
N GLY A 186 -1.34 -9.07 7.57
CA GLY A 186 -1.26 -10.33 8.30
C GLY A 186 -0.85 -10.21 9.78
N ARG A 187 -0.35 -9.04 10.21
CA ARG A 187 0.03 -8.77 11.61
C ARG A 187 -1.16 -8.39 12.49
N LEU A 188 -2.33 -8.16 11.91
CA LEU A 188 -3.55 -7.74 12.61
C LEU A 188 -4.22 -8.93 13.30
N SER A 189 -3.57 -9.48 14.34
CA SER A 189 -4.00 -10.73 14.99
C SER A 189 -5.42 -10.71 15.58
N ASN A 190 -5.99 -9.52 15.82
CA ASN A 190 -7.35 -9.35 16.35
C ASN A 190 -8.42 -9.21 15.26
N LEU A 191 -8.03 -9.24 13.97
CA LEU A 191 -8.94 -9.02 12.86
C LEU A 191 -9.94 -10.18 12.76
N GLN A 192 -11.22 -9.84 12.70
CA GLN A 192 -12.37 -10.72 12.63
C GLN A 192 -13.06 -10.64 11.26
N ALA A 193 -13.06 -9.44 10.66
CA ALA A 193 -13.62 -9.20 9.35
C ALA A 193 -12.66 -8.37 8.47
N LEU A 194 -12.41 -8.87 7.25
CA LEU A 194 -11.63 -8.18 6.23
C LEU A 194 -12.41 -8.18 4.91
N SER A 195 -12.82 -6.99 4.46
CA SER A 195 -13.45 -6.82 3.14
C SER A 195 -12.66 -5.83 2.29
N LEU A 196 -12.06 -6.37 1.23
CA LEU A 196 -11.35 -5.61 0.19
C LEU A 196 -12.04 -5.76 -1.18
N GLN A 197 -13.28 -6.27 -1.20
CA GLN A 197 -13.99 -6.55 -2.44
C GLN A 197 -14.25 -5.30 -3.29
N ILE A 198 -14.38 -5.48 -4.60
CA ILE A 198 -14.68 -4.39 -5.56
C ILE A 198 -13.62 -3.29 -5.44
N ASN A 199 -12.40 -3.65 -5.83
CA ASN A 199 -11.23 -2.77 -5.91
C ASN A 199 -10.38 -3.18 -7.13
N GLU A 200 -9.22 -2.56 -7.30
CA GLU A 200 -8.26 -2.84 -8.37
C GLU A 200 -6.98 -3.51 -7.85
N LEU A 201 -7.05 -4.18 -6.69
CA LEU A 201 -5.89 -4.84 -6.07
C LEU A 201 -5.36 -5.95 -6.98
N SER A 202 -4.05 -6.09 -7.03
CA SER A 202 -3.32 -6.95 -7.98
C SER A 202 -2.19 -7.71 -7.29
N GLY A 203 -1.57 -8.65 -8.00
CA GLY A 203 -0.52 -9.49 -7.42
C GLY A 203 -1.07 -10.63 -6.54
N PRO A 204 -0.19 -11.35 -5.83
CA PRO A 204 -0.58 -12.50 -5.01
C PRO A 204 -1.25 -12.09 -3.70
N ILE A 205 -2.07 -13.00 -3.18
CA ILE A 205 -2.56 -12.91 -1.81
C ILE A 205 -1.37 -13.24 -0.88
N PRO A 206 -0.97 -12.36 0.05
CA PRO A 206 0.14 -12.62 0.96
C PRO A 206 -0.12 -13.85 1.83
N ALA A 207 0.89 -14.70 1.99
CA ALA A 207 0.78 -15.87 2.86
C ALA A 207 0.59 -15.47 4.33
N GLU A 208 1.07 -14.29 4.71
CA GLU A 208 0.95 -13.69 6.04
C GLU A 208 -0.51 -13.49 6.47
N LEU A 209 -1.46 -13.39 5.53
CA LEU A 209 -2.88 -13.36 5.88
C LEU A 209 -3.35 -14.66 6.58
N SER A 210 -2.62 -15.77 6.45
CA SER A 210 -2.89 -16.98 7.26
C SER A 210 -2.57 -16.79 8.74
N GLY A 211 -1.88 -15.72 9.13
CA GLY A 211 -1.61 -15.36 10.53
C GLY A 211 -2.82 -14.75 11.25
N LEU A 212 -3.91 -14.45 10.52
CA LEU A 212 -5.12 -13.84 11.05
C LEU A 212 -6.02 -14.87 11.75
N THR A 213 -5.55 -15.45 12.85
CA THR A 213 -6.21 -16.59 13.54
C THR A 213 -7.62 -16.32 14.08
N ASN A 214 -8.05 -15.05 14.15
CA ASN A 214 -9.39 -14.66 14.61
C ASN A 214 -10.35 -14.29 13.46
N LEU A 215 -9.90 -14.43 12.21
CA LEU A 215 -10.66 -13.98 11.04
C LEU A 215 -11.82 -14.94 10.76
N GLY A 216 -13.05 -14.45 10.92
CA GLY A 216 -14.26 -15.20 10.58
C GLY A 216 -14.80 -14.88 9.18
N TRP A 217 -14.42 -13.72 8.63
CA TRP A 217 -14.91 -13.27 7.33
C TRP A 217 -13.81 -12.62 6.51
N LEU A 218 -13.55 -13.18 5.33
CA LEU A 218 -12.60 -12.66 4.34
C LEU A 218 -13.29 -12.53 2.98
N ASN A 219 -13.31 -11.32 2.44
CA ASN A 219 -13.82 -11.07 1.10
C ASN A 219 -12.83 -10.26 0.25
N LEU A 220 -12.26 -10.94 -0.74
CA LEU A 220 -11.29 -10.38 -1.69
C LEU A 220 -11.83 -10.38 -3.14
N SER A 221 -13.13 -10.66 -3.33
CA SER A 221 -13.76 -10.80 -4.64
C SER A 221 -13.71 -9.50 -5.45
N ASN A 222 -13.89 -9.59 -6.78
CA ASN A 222 -13.91 -8.42 -7.67
C ASN A 222 -12.65 -7.54 -7.54
N ASN A 223 -11.48 -8.19 -7.62
CA ASN A 223 -10.15 -7.58 -7.71
C ASN A 223 -9.38 -8.18 -8.90
N ARG A 224 -8.15 -7.73 -9.12
CA ARG A 224 -7.21 -8.25 -10.13
C ARG A 224 -6.11 -9.12 -9.50
N LEU A 225 -6.43 -9.79 -8.38
CA LEU A 225 -5.50 -10.69 -7.67
C LEU A 225 -5.12 -11.88 -8.57
N SER A 226 -3.88 -12.35 -8.40
CA SER A 226 -3.27 -13.39 -9.26
C SER A 226 -2.43 -14.34 -8.40
N GLY A 227 -1.88 -15.40 -9.00
CA GLY A 227 -1.08 -16.38 -8.26
C GLY A 227 -1.92 -17.38 -7.45
N PRO A 228 -1.24 -18.30 -6.73
CA PRO A 228 -1.92 -19.35 -5.97
C PRO A 228 -2.57 -18.81 -4.70
N ILE A 229 -3.66 -19.44 -4.27
CA ILE A 229 -4.23 -19.21 -2.94
C ILE A 229 -3.26 -19.81 -1.90
N PRO A 230 -2.76 -19.02 -0.93
CA PRO A 230 -1.90 -19.55 0.12
C PRO A 230 -2.58 -20.66 0.91
N ALA A 231 -1.91 -21.81 1.05
CA ALA A 231 -2.48 -22.98 1.73
C ALA A 231 -2.90 -22.67 3.18
N GLY A 232 -2.20 -21.75 3.84
CA GLY A 232 -2.52 -21.32 5.20
C GLY A 232 -3.89 -20.65 5.33
N LEU A 233 -4.46 -20.06 4.26
CA LEU A 233 -5.80 -19.47 4.32
C LEU A 233 -6.90 -20.52 4.48
N GLY A 234 -6.66 -21.76 4.04
CA GLY A 234 -7.61 -22.87 4.22
C GLY A 234 -7.71 -23.35 5.67
N ASN A 235 -6.78 -22.91 6.55
CA ASN A 235 -6.75 -23.27 7.96
C ASN A 235 -7.37 -22.20 8.89
N LEU A 236 -7.91 -21.12 8.32
CA LEU A 236 -8.62 -20.06 9.06
C LEU A 236 -10.06 -20.49 9.39
#